data_AF-A0A917TTQ4-F1
#
_entry.id   AF-A0A917TTQ4-F1
#
_cell.length_a   1.000
_cell.length_b   1.000
_cell.length_c   1.000
_cell.angle_alpha   90.00
_cell.angle_beta   90.00
_cell.angle_gamma   90.00
#
_symmetry.space_group_name_H-M   'P 1'
#
loop_
_entity.id
_entity.type
_entity.pdbx_description
1 polymer ?
#
loop_
_entity_poly.entity_id
_entity_poly.type
_entity_poly.pdbx_seq_one_letter_code
_entity_poly.pdbx_strand_id
1 'polypeptide(L)'
;MKKVLFNASVLLLSLSLLMLYMHLAYSSDTAVPLGIQVDELDDGILEVEKYNWNGTLTDQITLLKEDMGETVITQFLLLSIEMKQTFASILLLILGLFLFVFISFVSKKLHISNNPLNIPSKIHSGLIILLLVVYIAVLTKVLLQYYDLIKETENLMNLL
;
A
#
# COMPACT_ATOMS: atom_id res chain seq x y z
N MET A 1 -32.10 9.00 -12.09
CA MET A 1 -30.83 9.77 -12.08
C MET A 1 -29.99 9.59 -10.81
N LYS A 2 -30.53 9.83 -9.60
CA LYS A 2 -29.75 9.77 -8.33
C LYS A 2 -28.93 8.49 -8.13
N LYS A 3 -29.51 7.31 -8.43
CA LYS A 3 -28.83 6.01 -8.35
C LYS A 3 -27.68 5.85 -9.36
N VAL A 4 -27.85 6.34 -10.58
CA VAL A 4 -26.82 6.30 -11.63
C VAL A 4 -25.63 7.20 -11.24
N LEU A 5 -25.91 8.41 -10.76
CA LEU A 5 -24.90 9.35 -10.26
C LEU A 5 -24.15 8.79 -9.05
N PHE A 6 -24.86 8.16 -8.11
CA PHE A 6 -24.24 7.50 -6.95
C PHE A 6 -23.30 6.37 -7.39
N ASN A 7 -23.76 5.47 -8.27
CA ASN A 7 -22.93 4.37 -8.76
C ASN A 7 -21.71 4.87 -9.55
N ALA A 8 -21.89 5.91 -10.38
CA ALA A 8 -20.78 6.53 -11.10
C ALA A 8 -19.75 7.16 -10.14
N SER A 9 -20.23 7.80 -9.06
CA SER A 9 -19.37 8.37 -8.01
C SER A 9 -18.59 7.28 -7.27
N VAL A 10 -19.23 6.15 -6.94
CA VAL A 10 -18.56 5.00 -6.33
C VAL A 10 -17.47 4.46 -7.26
N LEU A 11 -17.77 4.29 -8.55
CA LEU A 11 -16.82 3.80 -9.54
C LEU A 11 -15.61 4.75 -9.67
N LEU A 12 -15.86 6.06 -9.75
CA LEU A 12 -14.81 7.08 -9.78
C LEU A 12 -13.94 7.05 -8.51
N LEU A 13 -14.54 6.88 -7.33
CA LEU A 13 -13.80 6.75 -6.08
C LEU A 13 -12.93 5.48 -6.07
N SER A 14 -13.48 4.34 -6.50
CA SER A 14 -12.70 3.10 -6.63
C SER A 14 -11.54 3.24 -7.63
N LEU A 15 -11.76 3.92 -8.76
CA LEU A 15 -10.71 4.20 -9.73
C LEU A 15 -9.64 5.14 -9.16
N SER A 16 -10.04 6.14 -8.37
CA SER A 16 -9.10 7.05 -7.70
C SER A 16 -8.24 6.34 -6.65
N LEU A 17 -8.78 5.34 -5.95
CA LEU A 17 -7.99 4.50 -5.04
C LEU A 17 -6.96 3.65 -5.79
N LEU A 18 -7.33 3.11 -6.96
CA LEU A 18 -6.40 2.38 -7.81
C LEU A 18 -5.28 3.30 -8.33
N MET A 19 -5.62 4.50 -8.79
CA MET A 19 -4.64 5.51 -9.20
C MET A 19 -3.69 5.87 -8.06
N LEU A 20 -4.21 6.06 -6.85
CA LEU A 20 -3.41 6.33 -5.66
C LEU A 20 -2.46 5.16 -5.34
N TYR A 21 -2.94 3.92 -5.42
CA TYR A 21 -2.09 2.73 -5.26
C TYR A 21 -0.95 2.73 -6.29
N MET A 22 -1.25 2.92 -7.57
CA MET A 22 -0.24 2.92 -8.63
C MET A 22 0.79 4.03 -8.43
N HIS A 23 0.35 5.22 -8.01
CA HIS A 23 1.24 6.33 -7.70
C HIS A 23 2.17 6.00 -6.51
N LEU A 24 1.62 5.49 -5.40
CA LEU A 24 2.43 5.15 -4.23
C LEU A 24 3.37 3.97 -4.46
N ALA A 25 2.94 2.97 -5.23
CA ALA A 25 3.68 1.74 -5.45
C ALA A 25 4.84 1.87 -6.46
N TYR A 26 4.71 2.77 -7.45
CA TYR A 26 5.62 2.82 -8.60
C TYR A 26 6.24 4.21 -8.87
N SER A 27 5.85 5.25 -8.14
CA SER A 27 6.48 6.56 -8.29
C SER A 27 7.90 6.55 -7.70
N SER A 28 8.83 7.18 -8.40
CA SER A 28 10.22 7.38 -7.95
C SER A 28 10.27 8.21 -6.68
N ASP A 29 9.51 9.31 -6.64
CA ASP A 29 9.70 10.39 -5.66
C ASP A 29 8.93 10.21 -4.33
N THR A 30 8.34 9.03 -4.12
CA THR A 30 7.53 8.79 -2.92
C THR A 30 8.37 8.18 -1.81
N ALA A 31 8.78 8.99 -0.85
CA ALA A 31 9.36 8.52 0.40
C ALA A 31 8.32 7.71 1.20
N VAL A 32 8.70 6.50 1.60
CA VAL A 32 7.83 5.60 2.38
C VAL A 32 8.20 5.72 3.86
N PRO A 33 7.23 5.96 4.77
CA PRO A 33 7.49 5.94 6.20
C PRO A 33 8.16 4.63 6.63
N LEU A 34 9.09 4.67 7.59
CA LEU A 34 9.82 3.47 8.06
C LEU A 34 10.48 2.66 6.92
N GLY A 35 10.72 3.26 5.76
CA GLY A 35 11.25 2.56 4.60
C GLY A 35 12.55 3.15 4.10
N ILE A 36 12.99 2.62 2.96
CA ILE A 36 14.13 3.15 2.21
C ILE A 36 13.74 3.60 0.81
N GLN A 37 14.43 4.64 0.35
CA GLN A 37 14.46 5.06 -1.04
C GLN A 37 15.87 4.84 -1.57
N VAL A 38 15.95 4.42 -2.84
CA VAL A 38 17.20 4.18 -3.53
C VAL A 38 17.16 4.98 -4.80
N ASP A 39 18.06 5.96 -4.90
CA ASP A 39 18.19 6.84 -6.05
C ASP A 39 19.56 6.63 -6.71
N GLU A 40 19.59 6.60 -8.05
CA GLU A 40 20.83 6.54 -8.82
C GLU A 40 21.21 7.98 -9.20
N LEU A 41 22.26 8.52 -8.57
CA LEU A 41 22.68 9.92 -8.73
C LEU A 41 23.48 10.13 -10.02
N ASP A 42 24.39 9.20 -10.31
CA ASP A 42 25.31 9.20 -11.46
C ASP A 42 25.67 7.74 -11.81
N ASP A 43 26.24 7.51 -12.99
CA ASP A 43 26.69 6.17 -13.43
C ASP A 43 27.61 5.52 -12.37
N GLY A 44 27.04 4.61 -11.58
CA GLY A 44 27.75 3.86 -10.56
C GLY A 44 27.69 4.43 -9.13
N ILE A 45 26.91 5.49 -8.86
CA ILE A 45 26.68 6.00 -7.51
C ILE A 45 25.20 5.84 -7.13
N LEU A 46 24.96 5.07 -6.08
CA LEU A 46 23.64 4.86 -5.49
C LEU A 46 23.53 5.57 -4.15
N GLU A 47 22.42 6.24 -3.95
CA GLU A 47 22.06 6.89 -2.71
C GLU A 47 20.92 6.12 -2.06
N VAL A 48 21.14 5.63 -0.84
CA VAL A 48 20.15 4.92 -0.05
C VAL A 48 19.74 5.81 1.11
N GLU A 49 18.50 6.28 1.07
CA GLU A 49 17.89 7.12 2.08
C GLU A 49 16.96 6.30 2.97
N LYS A 50 17.12 6.40 4.29
CA LYS A 50 16.24 5.77 5.28
C LYS A 50 15.34 6.81 5.94
N TYR A 51 14.04 6.52 6.02
CA TYR A 51 13.06 7.41 6.64
C TYR A 51 12.48 6.83 7.93
N ASN A 52 12.11 7.71 8.86
CA ASN A 52 11.35 7.31 10.05
C ASN A 52 9.84 7.21 9.76
N TRP A 53 9.05 7.00 10.82
CA TRP A 53 7.60 6.89 10.76
C TRP A 53 6.86 8.14 10.27
N ASN A 54 7.46 9.33 10.36
CA ASN A 54 6.84 10.57 9.89
C ASN A 54 7.32 10.97 8.48
N GLY A 55 8.15 10.14 7.85
CA GLY A 55 8.70 10.38 6.51
C GLY A 55 9.88 11.35 6.49
N THR A 56 10.49 11.68 7.63
CA THR A 56 11.74 12.45 7.61
C THR A 56 12.93 11.51 7.44
N LEU A 57 13.90 11.96 6.65
CA LEU A 57 15.20 11.31 6.49
C LEU A 57 15.87 11.15 7.87
N THR A 58 16.36 9.94 8.13
CA THR A 58 17.08 9.58 9.36
C THR A 58 18.52 9.20 9.11
N ASP A 59 18.78 8.57 7.97
CA ASP A 59 20.09 8.08 7.60
C ASP A 59 20.21 8.08 6.08
N GLN A 60 21.43 8.24 5.58
CA GLN A 60 21.72 8.36 4.16
C GLN A 60 23.11 7.77 3.91
N ILE A 61 23.17 6.80 2.99
CA ILE A 61 24.41 6.11 2.64
C ILE A 61 24.62 6.25 1.14
N THR A 62 25.82 6.68 0.75
CA THR A 62 26.25 6.71 -0.65
C THR A 62 27.09 5.47 -0.94
N LEU A 63 26.70 4.72 -1.96
CA LEU A 63 27.28 3.43 -2.32
C LEU A 63 27.88 3.52 -3.72
N LEU A 64 29.15 3.15 -3.83
CA LEU A 64 29.84 3.00 -5.11
C LEU A 64 29.59 1.60 -5.65
N LYS A 65 29.12 1.50 -6.89
CA LYS A 65 28.75 0.24 -7.55
C LYS A 65 29.92 -0.74 -7.67
N GLU A 66 31.14 -0.21 -7.73
CA GLU A 66 32.38 -1.00 -7.76
C GLU A 66 32.69 -1.71 -6.43
N ASP A 67 32.30 -1.12 -5.29
CA ASP A 67 32.67 -1.61 -3.96
C ASP A 67 31.70 -2.69 -3.41
N MET A 68 30.46 -2.70 -3.90
CA MET A 68 29.35 -3.43 -3.27
C MET A 68 28.87 -4.66 -4.05
N GLY A 69 29.32 -4.81 -5.29
CA GLY A 69 28.85 -5.87 -6.18
C GLY A 69 27.39 -5.69 -6.63
N GLU A 70 27.07 -6.15 -7.83
CA GLU A 70 25.75 -6.00 -8.46
C GLU A 70 24.60 -6.63 -7.64
N THR A 71 24.91 -7.65 -6.83
CA THR A 71 23.93 -8.37 -6.01
C THR A 71 23.37 -7.53 -4.86
N VAL A 72 24.20 -6.75 -4.17
CA VAL A 72 23.77 -5.95 -3.01
C VAL A 72 22.92 -4.76 -3.47
N ILE A 73 23.31 -4.17 -4.60
CA ILE A 73 22.58 -3.09 -5.26
C ILE A 73 21.18 -3.54 -5.70
N THR A 74 21.11 -4.71 -6.34
CA THR A 74 19.83 -5.29 -6.77
C THR A 74 18.93 -5.56 -5.56
N GLN A 75 19.49 -6.00 -4.44
CA GLN A 75 18.75 -6.21 -3.20
C GLN A 75 18.15 -4.91 -2.66
N PHE A 76 18.92 -3.83 -2.57
CA PHE A 76 18.41 -2.52 -2.13
C PHE A 76 17.27 -2.00 -3.01
N LEU A 77 17.44 -2.07 -4.34
CA LEU A 77 16.41 -1.63 -5.28
C LEU A 77 15.11 -2.45 -5.12
N LEU A 78 15.24 -3.77 -5.03
CA LEU A 78 14.11 -4.67 -4.85
C LEU A 78 13.41 -4.41 -3.52
N LEU A 79 14.17 -4.22 -2.44
CA LEU A 79 13.63 -3.95 -1.11
C LEU A 79 12.89 -2.61 -1.05
N SER A 80 13.40 -1.56 -1.70
CA SER A 80 12.72 -0.27 -1.82
C SER A 80 11.39 -0.40 -2.58
N ILE A 81 11.38 -1.13 -3.70
CA ILE A 81 10.15 -1.40 -4.46
C ILE A 81 9.14 -2.18 -3.62
N GLU A 82 9.56 -3.26 -2.95
CA GLU A 82 8.69 -4.09 -2.13
C GLU A 82 8.11 -3.29 -0.95
N MET A 83 8.89 -2.40 -0.33
CA MET A 83 8.39 -1.50 0.71
C MET A 83 7.32 -0.54 0.18
N LYS A 84 7.56 0.11 -0.97
CA LYS A 84 6.57 1.00 -1.62
C LYS A 84 5.27 0.27 -1.92
N GLN A 85 5.36 -0.91 -2.52
CA GLN A 85 4.19 -1.73 -2.87
C GLN A 85 3.44 -2.21 -1.62
N THR A 86 4.16 -2.62 -0.59
CA THR A 86 3.55 -3.11 0.66
C THR A 86 2.87 -1.96 1.41
N PHE A 87 3.51 -0.79 1.51
CA PHE A 87 2.91 0.41 2.09
C PHE A 87 1.66 0.86 1.33
N ALA A 88 1.73 0.93 -0.01
CA ALA A 88 0.59 1.26 -0.85
C ALA A 88 -0.57 0.27 -0.63
N SER A 89 -0.27 -1.01 -0.44
CA SER A 89 -1.27 -2.04 -0.15
C SER A 89 -1.93 -1.84 1.21
N ILE A 90 -1.17 -1.51 2.25
CA ILE A 90 -1.71 -1.18 3.59
C ILE A 90 -2.67 0.00 3.49
N LEU A 91 -2.23 1.07 2.82
CA LEU A 91 -2.99 2.30 2.67
C LEU A 91 -4.28 2.05 1.86
N LEU A 92 -4.20 1.25 0.80
CA LEU A 92 -5.37 0.83 0.02
C LEU A 92 -6.38 0.03 0.84
N LEU A 93 -5.93 -0.90 1.68
CA LEU A 93 -6.81 -1.68 2.56
C LEU A 93 -7.54 -0.75 3.54
N ILE A 94 -6.81 0.13 4.21
CA ILE A 94 -7.37 1.10 5.17
C ILE A 94 -8.39 2.01 4.47
N LEU A 95 -8.04 2.60 3.34
CA LEU A 95 -8.96 3.47 2.59
C LEU A 95 -10.15 2.70 2.02
N GLY A 96 -9.96 1.44 1.61
CA GLY A 96 -11.04 0.56 1.17
C GLY A 96 -12.07 0.31 2.28
N LEU A 97 -11.63 0.11 3.51
CA LEU A 97 -12.50 0.00 4.68
C LEU A 97 -13.30 1.28 4.90
N PHE A 98 -12.63 2.45 4.88
CA PHE A 98 -13.29 3.74 5.04
C PHE A 98 -14.29 4.01 3.91
N LEU A 99 -13.93 3.69 2.66
CA LEU A 99 -14.79 3.83 1.51
C LEU A 99 -16.05 2.96 1.66
N PHE A 100 -15.90 1.71 2.11
CA PHE A 100 -17.04 0.82 2.37
C PHE A 100 -18.01 1.42 3.41
N VAL A 101 -17.48 1.92 4.54
CA VAL A 101 -18.29 2.58 5.58
C VAL A 101 -18.96 3.85 5.04
N PHE A 102 -18.21 4.67 4.30
CA PHE A 102 -18.70 5.91 3.70
C PHE A 102 -19.82 5.67 2.69
N ILE A 103 -19.65 4.71 1.78
CA ILE A 103 -20.67 4.31 0.79
C ILE A 103 -21.93 3.83 1.50
N SER A 104 -21.79 2.99 2.53
CA SER A 104 -22.92 2.49 3.32
C SER A 104 -23.68 3.64 4.00
N PHE A 105 -22.96 4.59 4.58
CA PHE A 105 -23.55 5.78 5.23
C PHE A 105 -24.28 6.69 4.23
N VAL A 106 -23.64 7.04 3.10
CA VAL A 106 -24.22 7.91 2.07
C VAL A 106 -25.42 7.23 1.40
N SER A 107 -25.33 5.93 1.12
CA SER A 107 -26.42 5.14 0.55
C SER A 107 -27.68 5.18 1.44
N LYS A 108 -27.52 4.96 2.75
CA LYS A 108 -28.60 5.08 3.74
C LYS A 108 -29.19 6.49 3.78
N LYS A 109 -28.35 7.53 3.82
CA LYS A 109 -28.80 8.94 3.87
C LYS A 109 -29.58 9.34 2.62
N LEU A 110 -29.18 8.86 1.45
CA LEU A 110 -29.82 9.17 0.18
C LEU A 110 -31.01 8.25 -0.16
N HIS A 111 -31.37 7.31 0.72
CA HIS A 111 -32.41 6.29 0.49
C HIS A 111 -32.20 5.53 -0.83
N ILE A 112 -30.94 5.36 -1.25
CA ILE A 112 -30.63 4.63 -2.47
C ILE A 112 -30.62 3.15 -2.12
N SER A 113 -31.68 2.44 -2.53
CA SER A 113 -31.69 0.98 -2.41
C SER A 113 -30.58 0.40 -3.30
N ASN A 114 -29.47 0.05 -2.66
CA ASN A 114 -28.60 -1.01 -3.10
C ASN A 114 -29.40 -2.29 -2.90
N ASN A 115 -30.29 -2.63 -3.86
CA ASN A 115 -31.02 -3.89 -3.82
C ASN A 115 -29.96 -4.98 -3.56
N PRO A 116 -30.02 -5.68 -2.42
CA PRO A 116 -29.17 -6.83 -2.27
C PRO A 116 -29.51 -7.74 -3.45
N LEU A 117 -28.48 -8.27 -4.13
CA LEU A 117 -28.65 -9.48 -4.92
C LEU A 117 -29.57 -10.40 -4.10
N ASN A 118 -30.57 -11.04 -4.74
CA ASN A 118 -31.55 -11.94 -4.10
C ASN A 118 -30.84 -13.15 -3.48
N ILE A 119 -30.07 -12.91 -2.44
CA ILE A 119 -29.24 -13.85 -1.70
C ILE A 119 -30.00 -14.12 -0.41
N PRO A 120 -30.29 -15.39 -0.08
CA PRO A 120 -30.92 -15.75 1.18
C PRO A 120 -30.17 -15.11 2.36
N SER A 121 -30.92 -14.55 3.34
CA SER A 121 -30.35 -13.78 4.45
C SER A 121 -29.26 -14.52 5.22
N LYS A 122 -29.40 -15.85 5.42
CA LYS A 122 -28.40 -16.70 6.07
C LYS A 122 -27.08 -16.79 5.28
N ILE A 123 -27.16 -16.84 3.95
CA ILE A 123 -26.00 -16.89 3.06
C ILE A 123 -25.32 -15.52 3.00
N HIS A 124 -26.12 -14.45 3.00
CA HIS A 124 -25.60 -13.09 3.03
C HIS A 124 -24.75 -12.81 4.28
N SER A 125 -25.24 -13.18 5.46
CA SER A 125 -24.47 -13.04 6.71
C SER A 125 -23.19 -13.89 6.70
N GLY A 126 -23.27 -15.13 6.22
CA GLY A 126 -22.09 -16.00 6.09
C GLY A 126 -21.03 -15.43 5.16
N LEU A 127 -21.42 -14.86 4.02
CA LEU A 127 -20.52 -14.21 3.08
C LEU A 127 -19.85 -12.97 3.67
N ILE A 128 -20.57 -12.15 4.44
CA ILE A 128 -19.99 -10.98 5.11
C ILE A 128 -18.93 -11.42 6.12
N ILE A 129 -19.22 -12.43 6.94
CA ILE A 129 -18.26 -12.96 7.91
C ILE A 129 -17.02 -13.51 7.20
N LEU A 130 -17.22 -14.29 6.13
CA LEU A 130 -16.11 -14.83 5.33
C LEU A 130 -15.25 -13.72 4.73
N LEU A 131 -15.86 -12.69 4.13
CA LEU A 131 -15.15 -11.54 3.57
C LEU A 131 -14.36 -10.79 4.65
N LEU A 132 -14.93 -10.63 5.84
CA LEU A 132 -14.26 -9.97 6.97
C LEU A 132 -13.06 -10.79 7.47
N VAL A 133 -13.19 -12.11 7.56
CA VAL A 133 -12.06 -13.01 7.91
C VAL A 133 -10.96 -12.93 6.86
N VAL A 134 -11.31 -12.99 5.57
CA VAL A 134 -10.34 -12.85 4.47
C VAL A 134 -9.65 -11.50 4.52
N TYR A 135 -10.41 -10.41 4.74
CA TYR A 135 -9.85 -9.07 4.85
C TYR A 135 -8.85 -8.95 6.02
N ILE A 136 -9.19 -9.45 7.20
CA ILE A 136 -8.29 -9.43 8.36
C ILE A 136 -7.04 -10.28 8.10
N ALA A 137 -7.18 -11.44 7.46
CA ALA A 137 -6.06 -12.30 7.11
C ALA A 137 -5.11 -11.61 6.13
N VAL A 138 -5.64 -10.97 5.09
CA VAL A 138 -4.83 -10.19 4.12
C VAL A 138 -4.16 -9.02 4.80
N LEU A 139 -4.88 -8.23 5.60
CA LEU A 139 -4.32 -7.08 6.33
C LEU A 139 -3.18 -7.51 7.25
N THR A 140 -3.38 -8.57 8.04
CA THR A 140 -2.34 -9.11 8.93
C THR A 140 -1.12 -9.57 8.13
N LYS A 141 -1.32 -10.26 7.00
CA LYS A 141 -0.22 -10.71 6.13
C LYS A 141 0.60 -9.53 5.61
N VAL A 142 -0.05 -8.49 5.10
CA VAL A 142 0.64 -7.32 4.54
C VAL A 142 1.39 -6.54 5.64
N LEU A 143 0.80 -6.42 6.84
CA LEU A 143 1.49 -5.80 7.98
C LEU A 143 2.72 -6.58 8.43
N LEU A 144 2.64 -7.92 8.48
CA LEU A 144 3.79 -8.77 8.79
C LEU A 144 4.87 -8.64 7.72
N GLN A 145 4.50 -8.70 6.44
CA GLN A 145 5.44 -8.50 5.33
C GLN A 145 6.15 -7.15 5.44
N TYR A 146 5.43 -6.09 5.77
CA TYR A 146 6.04 -4.77 5.94
C TYR A 146 7.03 -4.73 7.10
N TYR A 147 6.70 -5.36 8.21
CA TYR A 147 7.61 -5.48 9.35
C TYR A 147 8.87 -6.31 9.01
N ASP A 148 8.72 -7.39 8.25
CA ASP A 148 9.84 -8.22 7.81
C ASP A 148 10.76 -7.43 6.87
N LEU A 149 10.22 -6.64 5.93
CA LEU A 149 10.99 -5.76 5.06
C LEU A 149 11.78 -4.70 5.85
N ILE A 150 11.19 -4.12 6.88
CA ILE A 150 11.87 -3.16 7.76
C ILE A 150 13.08 -3.81 8.41
N LYS A 151 12.91 -5.02 8.96
CA LYS A 151 14.01 -5.77 9.57
C LYS A 151 15.11 -6.13 8.58
N GLU A 152 14.72 -6.57 7.39
CA GLU A 152 15.67 -6.92 6.34
C GLU A 152 16.50 -5.69 5.93
N THR A 153 15.86 -4.53 5.83
CA THR A 153 16.51 -3.25 5.56
C THR A 153 17.50 -2.88 6.67
N GLU A 154 17.08 -2.98 7.94
CA GLU A 154 17.95 -2.69 9.09
C GLU A 154 19.16 -3.63 9.14
N ASN A 155 18.96 -4.91 8.86
CA ASN A 155 20.05 -5.88 8.83
C ASN A 155 21.04 -5.56 7.70
N LEU A 156 20.53 -5.22 6.52
CA LEU A 156 21.37 -4.95 5.35
C LEU A 156 22.18 -3.65 5.53
N MET A 157 21.58 -2.62 6.11
CA MET A 157 22.29 -1.38 6.47
C MET A 157 23.34 -1.58 7.57
N ASN A 158 23.09 -2.45 8.57
CA ASN A 158 24.06 -2.72 9.64
C ASN A 158 25.26 -3.56 9.19
N LEU A 159 25.17 -4.23 8.03
CA LEU A 159 26.25 -5.04 7.46
C LEU A 159 27.23 -4.20 6.62
N LEU A 160 26.90 -2.93 6.37
CA LEU A 160 27.72 -1.93 5.68
C LEU A 160 28.51 -1.10 6.68
#